data_AF-A0A009RPZ7-F1
#
_entry.id   AF-A0A009RPZ7-F1
#
_cell.length_a   1.000
_cell.length_b   1.000
_cell.length_c   1.000
_cell.angle_alpha   90.00
_cell.angle_beta   90.00
_cell.angle_gamma   90.00
#
_symmetry.space_group_name_H-M   'P 1'
#
loop_
_entity.id
_entity.type
_entity.pdbx_description
1 polymer ?
#
loop_
_entity_poly.entity_id
_entity_poly.type
_entity_poly.pdbx_seq_one_letter_code
_entity_poly.pdbx_strand_id
1 'polypeptide(L)' 'MMWPFYLMALVAIVSTVRVVTNTNPVHALLSLIVSLLAVAGIFMIVGAPFAGA' A
#
# COMPACT_ATOMS: atom_id res chain seq x y z
N MET A 1 16.86 -2.27 10.34
CA MET A 1 15.91 -1.23 9.84
C MET A 1 15.22 -1.60 8.51
N MET A 2 15.23 -2.87 8.07
CA MET A 2 14.72 -3.29 6.74
C MET A 2 13.37 -4.04 6.79
N TRP A 3 13.10 -4.75 7.88
CA TRP A 3 11.88 -5.52 8.09
C TRP A 3 10.56 -4.75 7.84
N PRO A 4 10.33 -3.54 8.40
CA PRO A 4 9.08 -2.84 8.17
C PRO A 4 8.89 -2.37 6.71
N PHE A 5 9.97 -2.10 5.98
CA PHE A 5 9.89 -1.76 4.54
C PHE A 5 9.38 -2.94 3.71
N TYR A 6 9.92 -4.15 3.93
CA TYR A 6 9.48 -5.34 3.20
C TYR A 6 8.03 -5.71 3.52
N LEU A 7 7.60 -5.52 4.77
CA LEU A 7 6.23 -5.78 5.19
C LEU A 7 5.24 -4.84 4.48
N MET A 8 5.56 -3.54 4.42
CA MET A 8 4.73 -2.55 3.70
C MET A 8 4.75 -2.78 2.19
N ALA A 9 5.90 -3.16 1.62
CA ALA A 9 6.01 -3.50 0.21
C ALA A 9 5.14 -4.71 -0.16
N LEU A 10 5.13 -5.75 0.67
CA LEU A 10 4.28 -6.92 0.46
C LEU A 10 2.79 -6.57 0.53
N VAL A 11 2.38 -5.72 1.48
CA VAL A 11 1.00 -5.25 1.58
C VAL A 11 0.60 -4.42 0.36
N ALA A 12 1.48 -3.56 -0.17
CA ALA A 12 1.24 -2.79 -1.39
C ALA A 12 1.06 -3.70 -2.63
N ILE A 13 1.88 -4.75 -2.77
CA ILE A 13 1.77 -5.69 -3.88
C ILE A 13 0.48 -6.52 -3.78
N VAL A 14 0.16 -7.06 -2.60
CA VAL A 14 -1.04 -7.88 -2.42
C VAL A 14 -2.30 -7.03 -2.66
N SER A 15 -2.32 -5.79 -2.18
CA SER A 15 -3.47 -4.90 -2.38
C SER A 15 -3.65 -4.48 -3.83
N THR A 16 -2.58 -4.17 -4.58
CA THR A 16 -2.67 -3.86 -6.03
C THR A 16 -3.15 -5.05 -6.85
N VAL A 17 -2.67 -6.27 -6.58
CA VAL A 17 -3.21 -7.48 -7.23
C VAL A 17 -4.71 -7.61 -6.97
N ARG A 18 -5.13 -7.35 -5.73
CA ARG A 18 -6.53 -7.43 -5.30
C ARG A 18 -7.39 -6.31 -5.88
N VAL A 19 -6.84 -5.14 -6.20
CA VAL A 19 -7.52 -4.09 -6.98
C VAL A 19 -7.92 -4.60 -8.36
N VAL A 20 -7.00 -5.27 -9.06
CA VAL A 20 -7.18 -5.67 -10.47
C VAL A 20 -8.06 -6.94 -10.60
N THR A 21 -8.01 -7.84 -9.63
CA THR A 21 -8.74 -9.13 -9.70
C THR A 21 -10.16 -9.10 -9.13
N ASN A 22 -10.55 -8.06 -8.39
CA ASN A 22 -11.90 -7.98 -7.83
C ASN A 22 -12.95 -7.58 -8.89
N THR A 23 -13.98 -8.41 -9.02
CA THR A 23 -15.15 -8.14 -9.88
C THR A 23 -16.12 -7.12 -9.28
N ASN A 24 -16.11 -6.94 -7.96
CA ASN A 24 -16.93 -5.94 -7.29
C ASN A 24 -16.16 -4.60 -7.19
N PRO A 25 -16.65 -3.52 -7.81
CA PRO A 25 -15.97 -2.22 -7.83
C PRO A 25 -15.72 -1.64 -6.43
N VAL A 26 -16.56 -1.94 -5.45
CA VAL A 26 -16.36 -1.49 -4.06
C VAL A 26 -15.14 -2.13 -3.43
N HIS A 27 -14.91 -3.43 -3.68
CA HIS A 27 -13.78 -4.17 -3.13
C HIS A 27 -12.47 -3.79 -3.83
N ALA A 28 -12.54 -3.46 -5.13
CA ALA A 28 -11.42 -2.89 -5.86
C ALA A 28 -11.03 -1.51 -5.30
N LEU A 29 -12.02 -0.64 -5.03
CA LEU A 29 -11.75 0.70 -4.48
C LEU A 29 -11.14 0.63 -3.07
N LEU A 30 -11.65 -0.28 -2.21
CA LEU A 30 -11.08 -0.48 -0.88
C LEU A 30 -9.63 -0.99 -0.95
N SER A 31 -9.36 -1.92 -1.87
CA SER A 31 -7.99 -2.44 -2.09
C SER A 31 -7.04 -1.35 -2.61
N LEU A 32 -7.54 -0.36 -3.34
CA LEU A 32 -6.75 0.77 -3.84
C LEU A 32 -6.31 1.68 -2.70
N ILE A 33 -7.24 2.01 -1.79
CA ILE A 33 -6.95 2.83 -0.60
C ILE A 33 -5.89 2.13 0.28
N VAL A 34 -6.01 0.81 0.46
CA VAL A 34 -5.01 0.02 1.20
C VAL A 34 -3.63 0.08 0.54
N SER A 35 -3.57 0.02 -0.80
CA SER A 35 -2.31 0.19 -1.53
C SER A 35 -1.70 1.57 -1.31
N LEU A 36 -2.51 2.64 -1.35
CA LEU A 36 -2.03 4.01 -1.15
C LEU A 36 -1.53 4.22 0.29
N LEU A 37 -2.22 3.67 1.28
CA LEU A 37 -1.80 3.75 2.69
C LEU A 37 -0.49 2.98 2.94
N ALA A 38 -0.31 1.82 2.30
CA ALA A 38 0.95 1.07 2.40
C ALA A 38 2.13 1.87 1.82
N VAL A 39 1.92 2.58 0.70
CA VAL A 39 2.94 3.45 0.10
C VAL A 39 3.25 4.66 0.99
N ALA A 40 2.24 5.26 1.64
CA ALA A 40 2.47 6.29 2.64
C ALA A 40 3.35 5.79 3.81
N GLY A 41 3.11 4.55 4.27
CA GLY A 41 3.96 3.89 5.26
C GLY A 41 5.41 3.68 4.78
N ILE A 42 5.60 3.36 3.50
CA ILE A 42 6.94 3.26 2.89
C ILE A 42 7.64 4.62 2.88
N PHE A 43 6.94 5.71 2.52
CA PHE A 43 7.50 7.06 2.54
C PHE A 43 7.92 7.51 3.94
N MET A 44 7.17 7.14 4.97
CA MET A 44 7.55 7.37 6.37
C MET A 44 8.83 6.63 6.77
N ILE A 45 9.02 5.39 6.31
CA ILE A 45 10.21 4.57 6.63
C ILE A 45 11.46 5.07 5.89
N VAL A 46 11.30 5.55 4.66
CA VAL A 46 12.40 6.07 3.82
C VAL A 46 12.88 7.46 4.28
N GLY A 47 12.20 8.08 5.25
CA GLY A 47 12.56 9.41 5.76
C GLY A 47 11.98 10.55 4.92
N ALA A 48 10.93 10.29 4.14
CA ALA A 48 10.16 11.28 3.39
C ALA A 48 8.77 11.50 4.03
N PRO A 49 8.69 12.05 5.25
CA PRO A 49 7.41 12.19 5.97
C PRO A 49 6.43 13.13 5.29
N PHE A 50 6.92 14.13 4.52
CA PHE A 50 6.07 15.04 3.75
C PHE A 50 5.39 14.36 2.55
N ALA A 51 5.99 13.31 1.98
CA ALA A 51 5.39 12.56 0.88
C ALA A 51 4.39 11.49 1.37
N GLY A 52 4.45 11.11 2.64
CA GLY A 52 3.57 10.12 3.27
C GLY A 52 2.41 10.72 4.08
N ALA A 53 2.32 12.05 4.22
CA ALA A 53 1.25 12.76 4.92
C ALA A 53 0.22 13.29 3.93
#